data_AF-A0A8S3GXK6-F1
#
_entry.id   AF-A0A8S3GXK6-F1
#
_cell.length_a   1.000
_cell.length_b   1.000
_cell.length_c   1.000
_cell.angle_alpha   90.00
_cell.angle_beta   90.00
_cell.angle_gamma   90.00
#
_symmetry.space_group_name_H-M   'P 1'
#
loop_
_entity.id
_entity.type
_entity.pdbx_description
1 polymer ?
#
loop_
_entity_poly.entity_id
_entity_poly.type
_entity_poly.pdbx_seq_one_letter_code
_entity_poly.pdbx_strand_id
1 'polypeptide(L)' 'DTIDFKKRLTLIGTELPTALPHCFYVHSYRSPTKCQICKRLLKGLVKQGYRCKGMN' A
#
# COMPACT_ATOMS: atom_id res chain seq x y z
N ASP A 1 8.55 -3.28 0.11
CA ASP A 1 8.65 -2.33 -1.02
C ASP A 1 7.36 -2.43 -1.84
N THR A 2 7.14 -1.58 -2.85
CA THR A 2 5.93 -1.59 -3.69
C THR A 2 5.64 -2.95 -4.32
N ILE A 3 6.67 -3.76 -4.57
CA ILE A 3 6.56 -5.12 -5.12
C ILE A 3 5.91 -6.06 -4.09
N ASP A 4 6.37 -6.04 -2.84
CA ASP A 4 5.78 -6.78 -1.71
C ASP A 4 4.30 -6.39 -1.49
N PHE A 5 3.98 -5.10 -1.57
CA PHE A 5 2.61 -4.64 -1.40
C PHE A 5 1.68 -5.15 -2.51
N LYS A 6 2.12 -5.11 -3.78
CA LYS A 6 1.29 -5.60 -4.90
C LYS A 6 1.02 -7.10 -4.81
N LYS A 7 2.02 -7.90 -4.41
CA LYS A 7 1.84 -9.33 -4.14
C LYS A 7 0.79 -9.56 -3.05
N ARG A 8 0.85 -8.78 -1.97
CA ARG A 8 -0.12 -8.88 -0.87
C ARG A 8 -1.52 -8.39 -1.23
N LEU A 9 -1.67 -7.39 -2.09
CA LEU A 9 -2.99 -7.01 -2.61
C LEU A 9 -3.66 -8.15 -3.38
N THR A 10 -2.89 -8.88 -4.18
CA THR A 10 -3.39 -10.07 -4.88
C THR A 10 -3.82 -11.18 -3.91
N LEU A 11 -3.21 -11.26 -2.72
CA LEU A 11 -3.64 -12.20 -1.66
C LEU A 11 -4.85 -11.70 -0.85
N ILE A 12 -4.97 -10.39 -0.61
CA ILE A 12 -6.11 -9.81 0.13
C ILE A 12 -7.40 -9.82 -0.71
N GLY A 13 -7.30 -9.90 -2.04
CA GLY A 13 -8.44 -10.01 -2.96
C GLY A 13 -9.34 -11.24 -2.74
N THR A 14 -9.04 -12.13 -1.79
CA THR A 14 -9.79 -13.38 -1.54
C THR A 14 -10.41 -13.52 -0.16
N GLU A 15 -10.26 -12.58 0.77
CA GLU A 15 -10.80 -12.73 2.13
C GLU A 15 -11.24 -11.41 2.76
N LEU A 16 -12.52 -11.04 2.62
CA LEU A 16 -13.43 -10.71 3.74
C LEU A 16 -14.72 -9.99 3.23
N PRO A 17 -15.94 -10.48 3.56
CA PRO A 17 -17.19 -9.88 3.07
C PRO A 17 -17.60 -8.55 3.72
N THR A 18 -16.88 -8.06 4.72
CA THR A 18 -17.33 -6.95 5.60
C THR A 18 -16.53 -5.65 5.50
N ALA A 19 -15.50 -5.60 4.65
CA ALA A 19 -14.71 -4.39 4.42
C ALA A 19 -14.66 -4.15 2.91
N LEU A 20 -15.19 -3.01 2.45
CA LEU A 20 -15.02 -2.59 1.06
C LEU A 20 -13.53 -2.68 0.67
N PRO A 21 -13.21 -3.17 -0.53
CA PRO A 21 -11.82 -3.29 -0.96
C PRO A 21 -11.16 -1.91 -0.94
N HIS A 22 -10.14 -1.75 -0.11
CA HIS A 22 -9.34 -0.53 -0.06
C HIS A 22 -8.80 -0.22 -1.47
N CYS A 23 -9.18 0.93 -2.02
CA CYS A 23 -8.70 1.37 -3.33
C CYS A 23 -7.32 2.00 -3.19
N PHE A 24 -6.27 1.28 -3.58
CA PHE A 24 -4.90 1.77 -3.51
C PHE A 24 -4.46 2.45 -4.82
N TYR A 25 -3.71 3.54 -4.72
CA TYR A 25 -3.07 4.20 -5.87
C TYR A 25 -1.60 4.45 -5.60
N VAL A 26 -0.80 4.51 -6.67
CA VAL A 26 0.64 4.82 -6.57
C VAL A 26 0.83 6.25 -6.07
N HIS A 27 1.64 6.41 -5.02
CA HIS A 27 1.90 7.70 -4.40
C HIS A 27 3.40 7.93 -4.17
N SER A 28 3.83 9.18 -4.35
CA SER A 28 5.16 9.65 -4.01
C SER A 28 5.12 10.37 -2.67
N TYR A 29 5.71 9.76 -1.65
CA TYR A 29 5.81 10.31 -0.31
C TYR A 29 6.97 11.30 -0.24
N ARG A 30 6.71 12.49 0.32
CA ARG A 30 7.71 13.56 0.48
C ARG A 30 8.54 13.43 1.77
N SER A 31 8.19 12.48 2.63
CA SER A 31 8.86 12.22 3.91
C SER A 31 9.13 10.72 4.07
N PRO A 32 10.19 10.33 4.79
CA PRO A 32 10.52 8.94 5.01
C PRO A 32 9.35 8.22 5.66
N THR A 33 8.70 7.36 4.89
CA THR A 33 7.47 6.66 5.30
C THR A 33 7.77 5.19 5.52
N LYS A 34 7.34 4.65 6.67
CA LYS A 34 7.47 3.22 6.98
C LYS A 34 6.25 2.48 6.44
N CYS A 35 6.47 1.36 5.75
CA CYS A 35 5.41 0.47 5.31
C CYS A 35 4.69 -0.12 6.53
N GLN A 36 3.36 -0.01 6.60
CA GLN A 36 2.58 -0.53 7.73
C GLN A 36 2.61 -2.05 7.82
N ILE A 37 2.88 -2.71 6.69
CA ILE A 37 2.85 -4.16 6.53
C ILE A 37 4.19 -4.78 6.96
N CYS A 38 5.27 -4.51 6.20
CA CYS A 38 6.58 -5.11 6.45
C CYS A 38 7.46 -4.30 7.40
N LYS A 39 6.97 -3.16 7.91
CA LYS A 39 7.66 -2.25 8.85
C LYS A 39 9.02 -1.73 8.36
N ARG A 40 9.31 -1.84 7.05
CA ARG A 40 10.50 -1.30 6.39
C ARG A 40 10.22 0.08 5.80
N LEU A 41 11.25 0.91 5.68
CA LEU A 41 11.15 2.21 5.01
C LEU A 41 10.91 2.02 3.51
N LEU A 42 10.01 2.84 2.95
CA LEU A 42 9.87 2.96 1.51
C LEU A 42 11.13 3.61 0.93
N LYS A 43 11.69 3.00 -0.12
CA LYS A 43 12.94 3.45 -0.75
C LYS A 43 12.65 4.02 -2.14
N GLY A 44 13.45 5.00 -2.57
CA GLY A 44 13.33 5.67 -3.86
C GLY A 44 12.83 7.12 -3.76
N LEU A 45 12.97 7.88 -4.85
CA LEU A 45 12.61 9.30 -4.90
C LEU A 45 11.15 9.54 -5.35
N VAL A 46 10.59 8.62 -6.14
CA VAL A 46 9.22 8.71 -6.69
C VAL A 46 8.55 7.35 -6.69
N LYS A 47 7.21 7.32 -6.70
CA LYS A 47 6.38 6.10 -6.77
C LYS A 47 6.80 5.05 -5.72
N GLN A 48 7.19 5.48 -4.52
CA GLN A 48 7.81 4.59 -3.53
C GLN A 48 6.81 3.64 -2.88
N GLY A 49 5.51 3.91 -2.99
CA GLY A 49 4.47 3.18 -2.28
C GLY A 49 3.09 3.35 -2.89
N TYR A 50 2.12 2.75 -2.21
CA TYR A 50 0.71 2.88 -2.49
C TYR A 50 0.01 3.54 -1.30
N ARG A 51 -0.92 4.44 -1.59
CA ARG A 51 -1.79 5.06 -0.58
C ARG A 51 -3.21 4.58 -0.78
N CYS A 52 -3.91 4.29 0.31
CA CYS A 52 -5.35 4.05 0.26
C CYS A 52 -6.03 5.37 -0.13
N LYS A 53 -6.88 5.33 -1.16
CA LYS A 53 -7.88 6.33 -1.48
C LYS A 53 -9.01 6.09 -0.47
N GLY A 54 -8.77 6.50 0.78
CA GLY A 54 -9.77 6.37 1.84
C GLY A 54 -11.09 6.99 1.38
N MET A 55 -12.16 6.21 1.42
CA MET A 55 -13.41 6.76 1.89
C MET A 55 -13.21 6.97 3.40
N ASN A 56 -13.55 8.17 3.88
CA ASN A 56 -13.27 8.65 5.25
C ASN A 56 -13.65 7.63 6.34
#